data_AF-A0A2D7DVJ2-F1
#
_entry.id   AF-A0A2D7DVJ2-F1
#
_cell.length_a   1.000
_cell.length_b   1.000
_cell.length_c   1.000
_cell.angle_alpha   90.00
_cell.angle_beta   90.00
_cell.angle_gamma   90.00
#
_symmetry.space_group_name_H-M   'P 1'
#
loop_
_entity.id
_entity.type
_entity.pdbx_description
1 polymer ?
#
loop_
_entity_poly.entity_id
_entity_poly.type
_entity_poly.pdbx_seq_one_letter_code
_entity_poly.pdbx_strand_id
1 'polypeptide(L)'
;MNTNWKLIKFTSVNKIKLENLDLNIIVQFELETSLNQKCQKIMNDYVYKFKKSLVVVSKHLKTNKKNLFSIVPTVQEAIDVIVLEEIEREINS
;
A
#
# COMPACT_ATOMS: atom_id res chain seq x y z
N MET A 1 15.77 -5.36 11.79
CA MET A 1 14.38 -4.89 11.91
C MET A 1 13.45 -6.03 11.49
N ASN A 2 12.55 -6.47 12.35
CA ASN A 2 11.46 -7.37 11.94
C ASN A 2 10.31 -6.48 11.44
N THR A 3 10.39 -6.10 10.17
CA THR A 3 9.39 -5.26 9.50
C THR A 3 8.11 -6.09 9.36
N ASN A 4 7.12 -5.83 10.20
CA ASN A 4 5.87 -6.58 10.19
C ASN A 4 4.99 -6.10 9.03
N TRP A 5 4.97 -6.85 7.94
CA TRP A 5 4.14 -6.57 6.77
C TRP A 5 3.35 -7.78 6.30
N LYS A 6 2.23 -7.52 5.63
CA LYS A 6 1.39 -8.55 5.00
C LYS A 6 1.13 -8.23 3.54
N LEU A 7 1.40 -9.21 2.69
CA LEU A 7 0.98 -9.18 1.30
C LEU A 7 -0.49 -9.62 1.17
N ILE A 8 -1.30 -8.79 0.52
CA ILE A 8 -2.68 -9.07 0.20
C ILE A 8 -2.86 -8.93 -1.30
N LYS A 9 -3.27 -10.03 -1.94
CA LYS A 9 -3.55 -10.07 -3.37
C LYS A 9 -5.03 -9.83 -3.61
N PHE A 10 -5.35 -8.89 -4.49
CA PHE A 10 -6.73 -8.66 -4.92
C PHE A 10 -6.85 -8.90 -6.43
N THR A 11 -7.88 -9.65 -6.81
CA THR A 11 -8.22 -9.90 -8.22
C THR A 11 -8.96 -8.72 -8.85
N SER A 12 -9.50 -7.81 -8.04
CA SER A 12 -10.15 -6.59 -8.54
C SER A 12 -10.16 -5.48 -7.49
N VAL A 13 -10.04 -4.24 -7.96
CA VAL A 13 -10.15 -3.02 -7.14
C VAL A 13 -11.49 -2.90 -6.39
N ASN A 14 -12.56 -3.55 -6.90
CA ASN A 14 -13.89 -3.52 -6.27
C ASN A 14 -14.00 -4.39 -5.01
N LYS A 15 -13.07 -5.34 -4.85
CA LYS A 15 -13.07 -6.32 -3.73
C LYS A 15 -12.15 -5.92 -2.58
N ILE A 16 -11.54 -4.74 -2.65
CA ILE A 16 -10.60 -4.30 -1.60
C ILE A 16 -11.30 -4.20 -0.26
N LYS A 17 -10.68 -4.80 0.76
CA LYS A 17 -11.15 -4.78 2.14
C LYS A 17 -9.95 -4.84 3.08
N LEU A 18 -9.74 -3.78 3.87
CA LEU A 18 -8.60 -3.61 4.77
C LEU A 18 -9.06 -3.48 6.22
N GLU A 19 -9.88 -4.42 6.69
CA GLU A 19 -10.45 -4.37 8.05
C GLU A 19 -9.49 -4.96 9.09
N ASN A 20 -9.31 -4.22 10.19
CA ASN A 20 -8.64 -4.65 11.43
C ASN A 20 -7.19 -5.15 11.29
N LEU A 21 -6.44 -4.57 10.36
CA LEU A 21 -5.00 -4.81 10.23
C LEU A 21 -4.26 -3.58 10.77
N ASP A 22 -3.50 -3.72 11.84
CA ASP A 22 -2.59 -2.67 12.35
C ASP A 22 -1.14 -3.07 12.06
N LEU A 23 -0.80 -3.09 10.77
CA LEU A 23 0.50 -3.53 10.26
C LEU A 23 0.77 -2.92 8.87
N ASN A 24 1.99 -3.02 8.37
CA ASN A 24 2.29 -2.51 7.03
C ASN A 24 1.67 -3.45 5.97
N ILE A 25 1.04 -2.90 4.93
CA ILE A 25 0.34 -3.72 3.93
C ILE A 25 0.96 -3.52 2.55
N ILE A 26 1.19 -4.64 1.87
CA ILE A 26 1.46 -4.66 0.44
C ILE A 26 0.19 -5.14 -0.26
N VAL A 27 -0.38 -4.31 -1.13
CA VAL A 27 -1.58 -4.61 -1.91
C VAL A 27 -1.16 -4.90 -3.34
N GLN A 28 -1.34 -6.12 -3.82
CA GLN A 28 -0.95 -6.48 -5.19
C GLN A 28 -2.17 -6.58 -6.11
N PHE A 29 -2.11 -5.86 -7.23
CA PHE A 29 -3.05 -5.97 -8.35
C PHE A 29 -2.31 -6.50 -9.58
N GLU A 30 -2.81 -7.58 -10.19
CA GLU A 30 -2.13 -8.23 -11.32
C GLU A 30 -2.44 -7.56 -12.66
N LEU A 31 -3.71 -7.26 -12.94
CA LEU A 31 -4.16 -6.82 -14.27
C LEU A 31 -4.79 -5.43 -14.29
N GLU A 32 -4.96 -4.81 -13.13
CA GLU A 32 -5.66 -3.52 -13.01
C GLU A 32 -4.78 -2.38 -13.53
N THR A 33 -5.36 -1.57 -14.42
CA THR A 33 -4.70 -0.41 -15.04
C THR A 33 -5.06 0.90 -14.36
N SER A 34 -6.10 0.91 -13.54
CA SER A 34 -6.50 2.07 -12.74
C SER A 34 -7.13 1.67 -11.40
N LEU A 35 -7.02 2.55 -10.40
CA LEU A 35 -7.74 2.40 -9.13
C LEU A 35 -9.03 3.20 -9.18
N ASN A 36 -10.17 2.59 -8.81
CA ASN A 36 -11.41 3.34 -8.65
C ASN A 36 -11.39 4.22 -7.39
N GLN A 37 -12.30 5.21 -7.31
CA GLN A 37 -12.33 6.18 -6.20
C GLN A 37 -12.58 5.51 -4.83
N LYS A 38 -13.44 4.49 -4.78
CA LYS A 38 -13.73 3.75 -3.54
C LYS A 38 -12.48 3.06 -3.01
N CYS A 39 -11.72 2.44 -3.89
CA CYS A 39 -10.49 1.72 -3.61
C CYS A 39 -9.40 2.67 -3.10
N GLN A 40 -9.21 3.80 -3.79
CA GLN A 40 -8.29 4.85 -3.34
C GLN A 40 -8.67 5.40 -1.96
N LYS A 41 -9.97 5.65 -1.73
CA LYS A 41 -10.47 6.15 -0.44
C LYS A 41 -10.18 5.15 0.68
N ILE A 42 -10.51 3.87 0.49
CA ILE A 42 -10.23 2.82 1.50
C ILE A 42 -8.75 2.75 1.86
N MET A 43 -7.85 2.83 0.86
CA MET A 43 -6.41 2.78 1.11
C MET A 43 -5.89 4.05 1.80
N ASN A 44 -6.36 5.24 1.41
CA ASN A 44 -5.98 6.49 2.06
C ASN A 44 -6.48 6.53 3.52
N ASP A 45 -7.73 6.12 3.75
CA ASP A 45 -8.32 6.06 5.09
C ASP A 45 -7.54 5.08 5.99
N TYR A 46 -7.06 3.97 5.43
CA TYR A 46 -6.20 3.00 6.14
C TYR A 46 -4.89 3.64 6.60
N VAL A 47 -4.14 4.27 5.67
CA VAL A 47 -2.85 4.92 5.98
C VAL A 47 -3.05 6.00 7.06
N TYR A 48 -4.09 6.82 6.90
CA TYR A 48 -4.41 7.88 7.86
C TYR A 48 -4.74 7.33 9.26
N LYS A 49 -5.56 6.28 9.34
CA LYS A 49 -6.03 5.70 10.60
C LYS A 49 -4.93 4.99 11.38
N PHE A 50 -4.17 4.12 10.73
CA PHE A 50 -3.20 3.25 11.40
C PHE A 50 -1.79 3.83 11.43
N LYS A 51 -1.51 4.88 10.63
CA LYS A 51 -0.17 5.45 10.45
C LYS A 51 0.87 4.39 10.07
N LYS A 52 0.44 3.40 9.29
CA LYS A 52 1.26 2.31 8.75
C LYS A 52 1.48 2.50 7.26
N SER A 53 2.57 1.91 6.76
CA SER A 53 2.87 1.90 5.34
C SER A 53 1.85 1.06 4.57
N LEU A 54 1.32 1.62 3.48
CA LEU A 54 0.56 0.88 2.48
C LEU A 54 1.26 1.08 1.14
N VAL A 55 1.62 -0.01 0.48
CA VAL A 55 2.26 0.03 -0.83
C VAL A 55 1.49 -0.83 -1.80
N VAL A 56 1.17 -0.26 -2.96
CA VAL A 56 0.47 -0.97 -4.03
C VAL A 56 1.48 -1.50 -5.04
N VAL A 57 1.43 -2.81 -5.31
CA VAL A 57 2.25 -3.46 -6.33
C VAL A 57 1.43 -3.64 -7.60
N SER A 58 1.84 -2.98 -8.68
CA SER A 58 1.30 -3.20 -10.02
C SER A 58 2.25 -2.66 -11.08
N LYS A 59 2.43 -3.41 -12.17
CA LYS A 59 3.18 -2.98 -13.36
C LYS A 59 2.37 -2.11 -14.31
N HIS A 60 1.05 -2.08 -14.14
CA HIS A 60 0.11 -1.51 -15.11
C HIS A 60 -0.64 -0.29 -14.59
N LEU A 61 -0.65 -0.08 -13.27
CA LEU A 61 -1.28 1.09 -12.66
C LEU A 61 -0.50 2.35 -13.01
N LYS A 62 -1.17 3.28 -13.69
CA LYS A 62 -0.69 4.66 -13.84
C LYS A 62 -1.38 5.53 -12.80
N THR A 63 -0.62 6.24 -11.97
CA THR A 63 -1.18 7.21 -11.04
C THR A 63 -0.90 8.64 -11.50
N ASN A 64 -1.97 9.43 -11.60
CA ASN A 64 -1.92 10.88 -11.83
C ASN A 64 -2.41 11.67 -10.61
N LYS A 65 -2.58 11.02 -9.45
CA LYS A 65 -3.13 11.63 -8.24
C LYS A 65 -2.19 11.46 -7.05
N LYS A 66 -2.15 12.47 -6.17
CA LYS A 66 -1.49 12.39 -4.86
C LYS A 66 -2.28 11.41 -3.97
N ASN A 67 -1.80 10.17 -3.89
CA ASN A 67 -2.26 9.19 -2.92
C ASN A 67 -1.39 9.28 -1.65
N LEU A 68 -1.91 8.83 -0.51
CA LEU A 68 -1.12 8.68 0.73
C LEU A 68 -0.28 7.39 0.74
N PHE A 69 -0.33 6.63 -0.33
CA PHE A 69 0.36 5.35 -0.50
C PHE A 69 1.21 5.36 -1.77
N SER A 70 2.28 4.57 -1.73
CA SER A 70 3.21 4.40 -2.85
C SER A 70 2.70 3.33 -3.83
N ILE A 71 3.04 3.46 -5.11
CA ILE A 71 2.78 2.44 -6.13
C ILE A 71 4.11 2.05 -6.76
N VAL A 72 4.41 0.76 -6.79
CA VAL A 72 5.68 0.21 -7.28
C VAL A 72 5.42 -1.02 -8.18
N PRO A 73 6.34 -1.35 -9.10
CA PRO A 73 6.13 -2.48 -10.01
C PRO A 73 6.36 -3.86 -9.38
N THR A 74 7.12 -3.97 -8.29
CA THR A 74 7.47 -5.26 -7.68
C THR A 74 7.23 -5.31 -6.16
N VAL A 75 7.07 -6.54 -5.64
CA VAL A 75 6.97 -6.76 -4.19
C VAL A 75 8.27 -6.39 -3.48
N GLN A 76 9.43 -6.59 -4.12
CA GLN A 76 10.72 -6.22 -3.52
C GLN A 76 10.81 -4.70 -3.29
N GLU A 77 10.48 -3.89 -4.31
CA GLU A 77 10.44 -2.43 -4.13
C GLU A 77 9.41 -2.00 -3.07
N ALA A 78 8.31 -2.75 -2.93
CA ALA A 78 7.33 -2.46 -1.88
C ALA A 78 7.89 -2.71 -0.48
N ILE A 79 8.67 -3.77 -0.31
CA ILE A 79 9.39 -4.05 0.94
C ILE A 79 10.42 -2.94 1.19
N ASP A 80 11.18 -2.55 0.17
CA ASP A 80 12.20 -1.51 0.28
C ASP A 80 11.57 -0.17 0.73
N VAL A 81 10.42 0.22 0.17
CA VAL A 81 9.66 1.41 0.59
C VAL A 81 9.22 1.30 2.05
N ILE A 82 8.66 0.17 2.48
CA ILE A 82 8.22 0.00 3.88
C ILE A 82 9.41 0.15 4.84
N VAL A 83 10.55 -0.46 4.52
CA VAL A 83 11.77 -0.38 5.34
C VAL A 83 12.25 1.07 5.44
N LEU A 84 12.30 1.80 4.33
CA LEU A 84 12.70 3.21 4.33
C LEU A 84 11.75 4.06 5.18
N GLU A 85 10.44 3.90 5.01
CA GLU A 85 9.44 4.64 5.81
C GLU A 85 9.51 4.29 7.30
N GLU A 86 9.85 3.04 7.67
CA GLU A 86 10.10 2.67 9.07
C GLU A 86 11.34 3.36 9.64
N ILE A 87 12.45 3.37 8.91
CA ILE A 87 13.68 4.07 9.32
C ILE A 87 13.39 5.57 9.51
N GLU A 88 12.69 6.20 8.57
CA GLU A 88 12.32 7.62 8.68
C GLU A 88 11.43 7.90 9.88
N ARG A 89 10.51 6.98 10.22
CA ARG A 89 9.67 7.10 11.43
C ARG A 89 10.49 6.97 12.71
N GLU A 90 11.46 6.07 12.75
CA GLU A 90 12.34 5.92 13.93
C GLU A 90 13.23 7.14 14.14
N ILE A 91 13.78 7.71 13.07
CA ILE A 91 14.63 8.91 13.14
C ILE A 91 13.84 10.15 13.59
N ASN A 92 12.58 10.26 13.16
CA ASN A 92 11.73 11.42 13.45
C ASN A 92 10.84 11.25 14.70
N SER A 93 10.95 10.13 15.43
CA SER A 93 10.20 9.85 16.66
C SER A 93 10.95 10.31 17.92
#